data_AF-A0A7C4KPK6-F1
#
_entry.id   AF-A0A7C4KPK6-F1
#
_cell.length_a   1.000
_cell.length_b   1.000
_cell.length_c   1.000
_cell.angle_alpha   90.00
_cell.angle_beta   90.00
_cell.angle_gamma   90.00
#
_symmetry.space_group_name_H-M   'P 1'
#
loop_
_entity.id
_entity.type
_entity.pdbx_description
1 polymer ?
#
loop_
_entity_poly.entity_id
_entity_poly.type
_entity_poly.pdbx_seq_one_letter_code
_entity_poly.pdbx_strand_id
1 'polypeptide(L)'
;MKNDGFASPEDARISAATRNLIRKELAAGTPIPMLVKLLMQQGLSRADANYAIDVVQSEAVMDPGTAGPSPAVQGALGLLGGVLAALLGGGVWAVLTYATNTELGIVAWGIGWLTGLAVVLFSRGGRGVPFQISAAVCAVLGIAIGKYGSLFLFANKEAGGELSPFDPRLIELFFTKAGEWFSGYDLLWVGLAVVTAFGIPKIRPEKAAVIPEEGAAAGPPAHDPAAPPGFPPSEAPPDEPPPDAGFPKN
;
A
#
# COMPACT_ATOMS: atom_id res chain seq x y z
N MET A 1 -7.88 -39.97 -0.12
CA MET A 1 -6.48 -40.07 -0.54
C MET A 1 -5.96 -38.66 -0.71
N LYS A 2 -5.13 -38.18 0.22
CA LYS A 2 -4.42 -36.91 0.08
C LYS A 2 -3.32 -37.15 -0.95
N ASN A 3 -3.26 -36.32 -1.99
CA ASN A 3 -2.12 -36.28 -2.90
C ASN A 3 -0.97 -35.66 -2.10
N ASP A 4 -0.19 -36.52 -1.45
CA ASP A 4 1.13 -36.16 -0.95
C ASP A 4 2.04 -36.11 -2.18
N GLY A 5 1.85 -35.07 -3.01
CA GLY A 5 2.76 -34.75 -4.09
C GLY A 5 4.13 -34.63 -3.48
N PHE A 6 5.04 -35.53 -3.91
CA PHE A 6 6.42 -35.56 -3.46
C PHE A 6 7.00 -34.16 -3.55
N ALA A 7 7.16 -33.50 -2.40
CA ALA A 7 8.00 -32.32 -2.28
C ALA A 7 9.37 -32.73 -2.82
N SER A 8 9.81 -32.09 -3.90
CA SER A 8 11.16 -32.26 -4.42
C SER A 8 12.16 -32.02 -3.27
N PRO A 9 13.32 -32.70 -3.22
CA PRO A 9 14.38 -32.37 -2.27
C PRO A 9 14.77 -30.86 -2.27
N GLU A 10 14.43 -30.14 -3.35
CA GLU A 10 14.55 -28.69 -3.46
C GLU A 10 13.43 -27.91 -2.72
N ASP A 11 12.20 -28.41 -2.66
CA ASP A 11 11.09 -27.81 -1.92
C ASP A 11 11.35 -27.80 -0.40
N ALA A 12 12.13 -28.76 0.08
CA ALA A 12 12.58 -28.84 1.47
C ALA A 12 13.60 -27.74 1.84
N ARG A 13 14.23 -27.08 0.86
CA ARG A 13 15.18 -25.97 1.09
C ARG A 13 14.48 -24.65 1.39
N ILE A 14 13.22 -24.48 0.96
CA ILE A 14 12.47 -23.25 1.22
C ILE A 14 11.75 -23.38 2.57
N SER A 15 12.36 -22.76 3.58
CA SER A 15 11.82 -22.74 4.93
C SER A 15 10.39 -22.17 4.97
N ALA A 16 9.58 -22.63 5.94
CA ALA A 16 8.25 -22.06 6.17
C ALA A 16 8.32 -20.54 6.46
N ALA A 17 9.40 -20.08 7.09
CA ALA A 17 9.65 -18.66 7.33
C ALA A 17 9.82 -17.87 6.03
N THR A 18 10.59 -18.40 5.08
CA THR A 18 10.80 -17.80 3.75
C THR A 18 9.49 -17.71 2.97
N ARG A 19 8.66 -18.77 2.99
CA ARG A 19 7.33 -18.77 2.34
C ARG A 19 6.38 -17.75 2.95
N ASN A 20 6.33 -17.66 4.27
CA ASN A 20 5.50 -16.67 4.97
C ASN A 20 5.94 -15.24 4.67
N LEU A 21 7.26 -14.99 4.59
CA LEU A 21 7.81 -13.69 4.19
C LEU A 21 7.38 -13.35 2.75
N ILE A 22 7.60 -14.25 1.79
CA ILE A 22 7.23 -14.04 0.38
C ILE A 22 5.73 -13.75 0.26
N ARG A 23 4.87 -14.51 0.94
CA ARG A 23 3.43 -14.29 0.94
C ARG A 23 3.05 -12.92 1.50
N LYS A 24 3.66 -12.52 2.62
CA LYS A 24 3.44 -11.21 3.24
C LYS A 24 3.85 -10.07 2.31
N GLU A 25 5.02 -10.17 1.69
CA GLU A 25 5.56 -9.14 0.79
C GLU A 25 4.78 -9.05 -0.53
N LEU A 26 4.39 -10.19 -1.11
CA LEU A 26 3.51 -10.20 -2.29
C LEU A 26 2.14 -9.57 -1.98
N ALA A 27 1.56 -9.87 -0.81
CA ALA A 27 0.30 -9.26 -0.37
C ALA A 27 0.44 -7.74 -0.11
N ALA A 28 1.62 -7.28 0.30
CA ALA A 28 1.93 -5.85 0.46
C ALA A 28 2.17 -5.12 -0.88
N GLY A 29 2.28 -5.85 -2.00
CA GLY A 29 2.53 -5.30 -3.32
C GLY A 29 4.01 -5.02 -3.61
N THR A 30 4.93 -5.67 -2.90
CA THR A 30 6.37 -5.51 -3.09
C THR A 30 6.78 -5.98 -4.50
N PRO A 31 7.47 -5.16 -5.32
CA PRO A 31 7.90 -5.58 -6.66
C PRO A 31 8.86 -6.78 -6.61
N ILE A 32 8.71 -7.72 -7.55
CA ILE A 32 9.52 -8.96 -7.61
C ILE A 32 11.04 -8.69 -7.54
N PRO A 33 11.62 -7.70 -8.26
CA PRO A 33 13.06 -7.43 -8.16
C PRO A 33 13.52 -7.04 -6.75
N MET A 34 12.65 -6.38 -5.98
CA MET A 34 12.93 -5.97 -4.61
C MET A 34 12.80 -7.16 -3.65
N LEU A 35 11.82 -8.03 -3.89
CA LEU A 35 11.65 -9.26 -3.12
C LEU A 35 12.84 -10.22 -3.31
N VAL A 36 13.32 -10.37 -4.55
CA VAL A 36 14.55 -11.12 -4.85
C VAL A 36 15.74 -10.56 -4.08
N LYS A 37 15.87 -9.22 -4.03
CA LYS A 37 16.95 -8.57 -3.29
C LYS A 37 16.87 -8.85 -1.78
N LEU A 38 15.66 -8.81 -1.19
CA LEU A 38 15.45 -9.13 0.23
C LEU A 38 15.82 -10.59 0.55
N LEU A 39 15.40 -11.54 -0.30
CA LEU A 39 15.75 -12.94 -0.12
C LEU A 39 17.25 -13.19 -0.25
N MET A 40 17.92 -12.49 -1.18
CA MET A 40 19.37 -12.55 -1.29
C MET A 40 20.08 -11.99 -0.05
N GLN A 41 19.55 -10.94 0.58
CA GLN A 41 20.07 -10.43 1.86
C GLN A 41 19.89 -11.42 3.01
N GLN A 42 18.92 -12.34 2.91
CA GLN A 42 18.74 -13.46 3.85
C GLN A 42 19.60 -14.68 3.52
N GLY A 43 20.54 -14.55 2.57
CA GLY A 43 21.50 -15.60 2.23
C GLY A 43 21.02 -16.57 1.14
N LEU A 44 19.85 -16.34 0.53
CA LEU A 44 19.43 -17.15 -0.62
C LEU A 44 20.23 -16.75 -1.87
N SER A 45 20.57 -17.73 -2.70
CA SER A 45 21.08 -17.42 -4.04
C SER A 45 19.96 -16.76 -4.87
N ARG A 46 20.35 -16.01 -5.91
CA ARG A 46 19.37 -15.42 -6.83
C ARG A 46 18.47 -16.47 -7.48
N ALA A 47 19.02 -17.65 -7.80
CA ALA A 47 18.26 -18.75 -8.39
C ALA A 47 17.23 -19.30 -7.40
N ASP A 48 17.64 -19.54 -6.15
CA ASP A 48 16.75 -20.03 -5.10
C ASP A 48 15.66 -19.01 -4.73
N ALA A 49 16.01 -17.71 -4.75
CA ALA A 49 15.05 -16.64 -4.51
C ALA A 49 13.97 -16.58 -5.60
N ASN A 50 14.36 -16.66 -6.87
CA ASN A 50 13.40 -16.69 -7.98
C ASN A 50 12.53 -17.95 -7.94
N TYR A 51 13.13 -19.11 -7.67
CA TYR A 51 12.42 -20.38 -7.51
C TYR A 51 11.41 -20.32 -6.35
N ALA A 52 11.81 -19.81 -5.19
CA ALA A 52 10.91 -19.68 -4.04
C ALA A 52 9.73 -18.74 -4.31
N ILE A 53 9.94 -17.67 -5.07
CA ILE A 53 8.86 -16.76 -5.47
C ILE A 53 7.89 -17.47 -6.43
N ASP A 54 8.41 -18.21 -7.41
CA ASP A 54 7.60 -18.96 -8.38
C ASP A 54 6.77 -20.06 -7.71
N VAL A 55 7.36 -20.81 -6.76
CA VAL A 55 6.65 -21.81 -5.95
C VAL A 55 5.54 -21.16 -5.13
N VAL A 56 5.79 -20.05 -4.44
CA VAL A 56 4.76 -19.39 -3.62
C VAL A 56 3.66 -18.75 -4.49
N GLN A 57 4.01 -18.19 -5.66
CA GLN A 57 3.03 -17.67 -6.60
C GLN A 57 2.16 -18.79 -7.20
N SER A 58 2.75 -19.92 -7.57
CA SER A 58 2.02 -21.08 -8.09
C SER A 58 1.14 -21.74 -7.02
N GLU A 59 1.60 -21.82 -5.76
CA GLU A 59 0.77 -22.20 -4.62
C GLU A 59 -0.44 -21.26 -4.44
N ALA A 60 -0.22 -19.95 -4.54
CA ALA A 60 -1.29 -18.95 -4.44
C ALA A 60 -2.29 -19.02 -5.61
N VAL A 61 -1.86 -19.49 -6.79
CA VAL A 61 -2.73 -19.73 -7.96
C VAL A 61 -3.57 -21.00 -7.78
N MET A 62 -3.03 -22.01 -7.10
CA MET A 62 -3.69 -23.31 -6.88
C MET A 62 -4.70 -23.32 -5.72
N ASP A 63 -4.67 -22.32 -4.82
CA ASP A 63 -5.68 -22.13 -3.76
C ASP A 63 -6.53 -20.87 -4.03
N PRO A 64 -7.60 -20.98 -4.85
CA PRO A 64 -8.46 -19.84 -5.20
C PRO A 64 -9.24 -19.26 -4.00
N GLY A 65 -9.22 -19.92 -2.83
CA GLY A 65 -9.80 -19.41 -1.59
C GLY A 65 -8.94 -18.35 -0.90
N THR A 66 -7.68 -18.20 -1.29
CA THR A 66 -6.72 -17.26 -0.66
C THR A 66 -6.25 -16.13 -1.57
N ALA A 67 -6.48 -16.24 -2.88
CA ALA A 67 -6.22 -15.15 -3.82
C ALA A 67 -7.21 -14.00 -3.58
N GLY A 68 -6.69 -12.84 -3.16
CA GLY A 68 -7.48 -11.61 -3.08
C GLY A 68 -8.17 -11.30 -4.42
N PRO A 69 -9.22 -10.45 -4.43
CA PRO A 69 -9.93 -10.12 -5.66
C PRO A 69 -8.97 -9.60 -6.72
N SER A 70 -9.24 -9.91 -7.99
CA SER A 70 -8.40 -9.44 -9.10
C SER A 70 -8.29 -7.91 -9.13
N PRO A 71 -7.23 -7.32 -9.72
CA PRO A 71 -7.07 -5.88 -9.79
C PRO A 71 -8.28 -5.16 -10.42
N ALA A 72 -8.94 -5.78 -11.39
CA ALA A 72 -10.16 -5.26 -12.00
C ALA A 72 -11.32 -5.21 -11.00
N VAL A 73 -11.52 -6.27 -10.20
CA VAL A 73 -12.56 -6.31 -9.16
C VAL A 73 -12.25 -5.30 -8.07
N GLN A 74 -11.00 -5.18 -7.63
CA GLN A 74 -10.59 -4.16 -6.67
C GLN A 74 -10.85 -2.74 -7.18
N GLY A 75 -10.52 -2.48 -8.45
CA GLY A 75 -10.79 -1.21 -9.12
C GLY A 75 -12.28 -0.88 -9.13
N ALA A 76 -13.12 -1.83 -9.54
CA ALA A 76 -14.57 -1.67 -9.58
C ALA A 76 -15.17 -1.40 -8.20
N LEU A 77 -14.76 -2.17 -7.18
CA LEU A 77 -15.19 -1.97 -5.80
C LEU A 77 -14.72 -0.61 -5.26
N GLY A 78 -13.46 -0.25 -5.49
CA GLY A 78 -12.92 1.06 -5.12
C GLY A 78 -13.72 2.21 -5.72
N LEU A 79 -14.01 2.15 -7.03
CA LEU A 79 -14.84 3.14 -7.71
C LEU A 79 -16.25 3.21 -7.10
N LEU A 80 -16.88 2.07 -6.84
CA LEU A 80 -18.20 2.02 -6.19
C LEU A 80 -18.16 2.71 -4.81
N GLY A 81 -17.15 2.41 -3.99
CA GLY A 81 -16.95 3.08 -2.70
C GLY A 81 -16.80 4.60 -2.85
N GLY A 82 -16.00 5.04 -3.82
CA GLY A 82 -15.83 6.46 -4.14
C GLY A 82 -17.12 7.14 -4.57
N VAL A 83 -17.94 6.51 -5.42
CA VAL A 83 -19.24 7.05 -5.86
C VAL A 83 -20.23 7.16 -4.70
N LEU A 84 -20.32 6.14 -3.85
CA LEU A 84 -21.19 6.19 -2.66
C LEU A 84 -20.77 7.32 -1.72
N ALA A 85 -19.48 7.46 -1.45
CA ALA A 85 -18.93 8.56 -0.67
C ALA A 85 -19.22 9.93 -1.30
N ALA A 86 -19.11 10.05 -2.63
CA ALA A 86 -19.41 11.28 -3.35
C ALA A 86 -20.88 11.68 -3.23
N LEU A 87 -21.80 10.73 -3.39
CA LEU A 87 -23.25 10.95 -3.25
C LEU A 87 -23.61 11.37 -1.82
N LEU A 88 -23.11 10.65 -0.82
CA LEU A 88 -23.37 10.95 0.58
C LEU A 88 -22.76 12.29 1.01
N GLY A 89 -21.48 12.52 0.66
CA GLY A 89 -20.77 13.76 0.99
C GLY A 89 -21.39 14.97 0.30
N GLY A 90 -21.69 14.86 -1.00
CA GLY A 90 -22.37 15.91 -1.76
C GLY A 90 -23.77 16.20 -1.22
N GLY A 91 -24.57 15.17 -0.91
CA GLY A 91 -25.89 15.34 -0.31
C GLY A 91 -25.85 16.04 1.05
N VAL A 92 -24.93 15.62 1.93
CA VAL A 92 -24.72 16.29 3.23
C VAL A 92 -24.31 17.74 3.03
N TRP A 93 -23.40 18.02 2.10
CA TRP A 93 -22.99 19.39 1.81
C TRP A 93 -24.15 20.26 1.32
N ALA A 94 -24.98 19.74 0.41
CA ALA A 94 -26.15 20.45 -0.09
C ALA A 94 -27.11 20.86 1.05
N VAL A 95 -27.41 19.92 1.95
CA VAL A 95 -28.27 20.17 3.11
C VAL A 95 -27.63 21.18 4.07
N LEU A 96 -26.33 21.07 4.33
CA LEU A 96 -25.61 22.02 5.20
C LEU A 96 -25.66 23.44 4.63
N THR A 97 -25.33 23.63 3.35
CA THR A 97 -25.37 24.94 2.69
C THR A 97 -26.77 25.54 2.73
N TYR A 98 -27.79 24.72 2.45
CA TYR A 98 -29.19 25.16 2.53
C TYR A 98 -29.60 25.57 3.95
N ALA A 99 -29.20 24.80 4.97
CA ALA A 99 -29.55 25.08 6.36
C ALA A 99 -28.83 26.30 6.94
N THR A 100 -27.58 26.54 6.54
CA THR A 100 -26.74 27.63 7.07
C THR A 100 -26.77 28.90 6.21
N ASN A 101 -27.32 28.83 4.99
CA ASN A 101 -27.21 29.86 3.96
C ASN A 101 -25.76 30.29 3.70
N THR A 102 -24.79 29.39 3.95
CA THR A 102 -23.36 29.68 3.85
C THR A 102 -22.62 28.51 3.19
N GLU A 103 -21.81 28.82 2.17
CA GLU A 103 -20.97 27.83 1.51
C GLU A 103 -19.69 27.55 2.32
N LEU A 104 -19.67 26.43 3.02
CA LEU A 104 -18.51 25.99 3.80
C LEU A 104 -17.53 25.22 2.92
N GLY A 105 -16.54 25.91 2.36
CA GLY A 105 -15.51 25.30 1.51
C GLY A 105 -14.74 24.13 2.17
N ILE A 106 -14.63 24.14 3.50
CA ILE A 106 -14.02 23.03 4.27
C ILE A 106 -14.75 21.70 4.07
N VAL A 107 -16.06 21.73 3.78
CA VAL A 107 -16.85 20.52 3.50
C VAL A 107 -16.38 19.88 2.19
N ALA A 108 -16.04 20.68 1.17
CA ALA A 108 -15.48 20.15 -0.08
C ALA A 108 -14.16 19.40 0.15
N TRP A 109 -13.28 19.92 1.02
CA TRP A 109 -12.08 19.20 1.43
C TRP A 109 -12.41 17.89 2.14
N GLY A 110 -13.39 17.90 3.05
CA GLY A 110 -13.91 16.71 3.72
C GLY A 110 -14.44 15.65 2.75
N ILE A 111 -15.12 16.06 1.68
CA ILE A 111 -15.57 15.15 0.60
C ILE A 111 -14.36 14.48 -0.06
N GLY A 112 -13.30 15.23 -0.39
CA GLY A 112 -12.08 14.66 -0.98
C GLY A 112 -11.38 13.64 -0.07
N TRP A 113 -11.32 13.92 1.23
CA TRP A 113 -10.83 12.96 2.20
C TRP A 113 -11.70 11.69 2.26
N LEU A 114 -13.02 11.87 2.32
CA LEU A 114 -13.99 10.78 2.40
C LEU A 114 -13.94 9.87 1.17
N THR A 115 -13.90 10.42 -0.05
CA THR A 115 -13.83 9.62 -1.28
C THR A 115 -12.49 8.89 -1.37
N GLY A 116 -11.37 9.53 -1.01
CA GLY A 116 -10.06 8.88 -0.95
C GLY A 116 -10.04 7.68 0.00
N LEU A 117 -10.60 7.83 1.20
CA LEU A 117 -10.72 6.72 2.15
C LEU A 117 -11.66 5.62 1.66
N ALA A 118 -12.81 5.99 1.12
CA ALA A 118 -13.80 5.01 0.64
C ALA A 118 -13.24 4.16 -0.50
N VAL A 119 -12.49 4.77 -1.44
CA VAL A 119 -11.83 4.03 -2.52
C VAL A 119 -10.87 2.99 -1.97
N VAL A 120 -10.01 3.34 -1.00
CA VAL A 120 -9.04 2.40 -0.40
C VAL A 120 -9.75 1.31 0.40
N LEU A 121 -10.79 1.67 1.15
CA LEU A 121 -11.53 0.72 1.97
C LEU A 121 -12.23 -0.33 1.10
N PHE A 122 -12.92 0.10 0.05
CA PHE A 122 -13.69 -0.78 -0.82
C PHE A 122 -12.81 -1.56 -1.80
N SER A 123 -11.67 -1.00 -2.22
CA SER A 123 -10.68 -1.75 -3.01
C SER A 123 -9.92 -2.80 -2.21
N ARG A 124 -10.24 -2.98 -0.91
CA ARG A 124 -9.55 -3.88 0.02
C ARG A 124 -8.06 -3.57 0.15
N GLY A 125 -7.73 -2.28 0.15
CA GLY A 125 -6.35 -1.80 0.26
C GLY A 125 -5.62 -1.63 -1.07
N GLY A 126 -6.32 -1.75 -2.20
CA GLY A 126 -5.79 -1.44 -3.52
C GLY A 126 -5.21 -0.03 -3.60
N ARG A 127 -3.99 0.08 -4.11
CA ARG A 127 -3.20 1.32 -4.20
C ARG A 127 -2.60 1.49 -5.59
N GLY A 128 -2.16 2.72 -5.87
CA GLY A 128 -1.55 3.08 -7.16
C GLY A 128 -2.37 4.08 -7.95
N VAL A 129 -1.85 4.47 -9.13
CA VAL A 129 -2.40 5.58 -9.93
C VAL A 129 -3.89 5.41 -10.28
N PRO A 130 -4.39 4.23 -10.68
CA PRO A 130 -5.80 4.07 -11.01
C PRO A 130 -6.74 4.45 -9.85
N PHE A 131 -6.43 4.01 -8.63
CA PHE A 131 -7.22 4.33 -7.43
C PHE A 131 -7.13 5.80 -7.03
N GLN A 132 -5.96 6.44 -7.23
CA GLN A 132 -5.78 7.87 -6.98
C GLN A 132 -6.67 8.71 -7.93
N ILE A 133 -6.71 8.33 -9.21
CA ILE A 133 -7.58 8.98 -10.21
C ILE A 133 -9.05 8.76 -9.86
N SER A 134 -9.47 7.52 -9.54
CA SER A 134 -10.85 7.23 -9.14
C SER A 134 -11.28 8.07 -7.93
N ALA A 135 -10.45 8.17 -6.89
CA ALA A 135 -10.72 8.99 -5.72
C ALA A 135 -10.90 10.47 -6.06
N ALA A 136 -9.99 11.02 -6.88
CA ALA A 136 -10.06 12.42 -7.31
C ALA A 136 -11.30 12.73 -8.15
N VAL A 137 -11.64 11.86 -9.12
CA VAL A 137 -12.85 12.02 -9.94
C VAL A 137 -14.10 11.94 -9.07
N CYS A 138 -14.17 11.00 -8.14
CA CYS A 138 -15.29 10.91 -7.20
C CYS A 138 -15.38 12.14 -6.28
N ALA A 139 -14.25 12.72 -5.86
CA ALA A 139 -14.24 13.95 -5.06
C ALA A 139 -14.87 15.11 -5.84
N VAL A 140 -14.43 15.32 -7.08
CA VAL A 140 -14.98 16.37 -7.96
C VAL A 140 -16.47 16.15 -8.21
N LEU A 141 -16.88 14.90 -8.46
CA LEU A 141 -18.29 14.55 -8.64
C LEU A 141 -19.11 14.87 -7.38
N GLY A 142 -18.63 14.49 -6.20
CA GLY A 142 -19.32 14.77 -4.93
C GLY A 142 -19.45 16.27 -4.66
N ILE A 143 -18.42 17.05 -4.99
CA ILE A 143 -18.44 18.51 -4.90
C ILE A 143 -19.49 19.10 -5.85
N ALA A 144 -19.50 18.65 -7.10
CA ALA A 144 -20.48 19.10 -8.09
C ALA A 144 -21.91 18.77 -7.66
N ILE A 145 -22.14 17.57 -7.13
CA ILE A 145 -23.43 17.15 -6.55
C ILE A 145 -23.82 18.06 -5.39
N GLY A 146 -22.88 18.43 -4.50
CA GLY A 146 -23.17 19.33 -3.38
C GLY A 146 -23.56 20.74 -3.82
N LYS A 147 -22.85 21.33 -4.79
CA LYS A 147 -23.23 22.64 -5.34
C LYS A 147 -24.57 22.59 -6.09
N TYR A 148 -24.77 21.60 -6.96
CA TYR A 148 -26.03 21.42 -7.67
C TYR A 148 -27.20 21.19 -6.72
N GLY A 149 -27.03 20.33 -5.72
CA GLY A 149 -28.02 20.06 -4.69
C GLY A 149 -28.39 21.31 -3.88
N SER A 150 -27.41 22.14 -3.55
CA SER A 150 -27.66 23.44 -2.88
C SER A 150 -28.54 24.34 -3.74
N LEU A 151 -28.18 24.53 -5.02
CA LEU A 151 -28.98 25.30 -5.98
C LEU A 151 -30.41 24.75 -6.07
N PHE A 152 -30.55 23.44 -6.24
CA PHE A 152 -31.85 22.78 -6.32
C PHE A 152 -32.70 23.06 -5.08
N LEU A 153 -32.14 22.92 -3.87
CA LEU A 153 -32.88 23.15 -2.62
C LEU A 153 -33.35 24.60 -2.50
N PHE A 154 -32.51 25.59 -2.84
CA PHE A 154 -32.90 26.99 -2.83
C PHE A 154 -33.97 27.31 -3.89
N ALA A 155 -33.75 26.90 -5.14
CA ALA A 155 -34.70 27.14 -6.23
C ALA A 155 -36.04 26.44 -5.97
N ASN A 156 -36.02 25.21 -5.46
CA ASN A 156 -37.24 24.47 -5.15
C ASN A 156 -38.02 25.13 -4.02
N LYS A 157 -37.35 25.69 -3.00
CA LYS A 157 -38.00 26.47 -1.94
C LYS A 157 -38.71 27.70 -2.51
N GLU A 158 -38.06 28.44 -3.40
CA GLU A 158 -38.64 29.64 -4.03
C GLU A 158 -39.81 29.31 -4.95
N ALA A 159 -39.76 28.16 -5.62
CA ALA A 159 -40.81 27.65 -6.49
C ALA A 159 -41.94 26.90 -5.76
N GLY A 160 -41.99 26.93 -4.43
CA GLY A 160 -43.06 26.30 -3.64
C GLY A 160 -42.97 24.76 -3.52
N GLY A 161 -41.83 24.16 -3.86
CA GLY A 161 -41.56 22.73 -3.69
C GLY A 161 -41.88 21.85 -4.89
N GLU A 162 -42.24 22.43 -6.03
CA GLU A 162 -42.73 21.72 -7.22
C GLU A 162 -41.63 21.36 -8.25
N LEU A 163 -40.39 21.80 -8.04
CA LEU A 163 -39.30 21.53 -8.97
C LEU A 163 -38.76 20.10 -8.82
N SER A 164 -38.50 19.47 -9.95
CA SER A 164 -37.77 18.22 -10.03
C SER A 164 -36.26 18.46 -9.94
N PRO A 165 -35.50 17.61 -9.24
CA PRO A 165 -34.03 17.67 -9.24
C PRO A 165 -33.42 17.35 -10.61
N PHE A 166 -34.22 16.89 -11.57
CA PHE A 166 -33.79 16.63 -12.95
C PHE A 166 -34.44 17.60 -13.95
N ASP A 167 -34.96 18.74 -13.49
CA ASP A 167 -35.49 19.77 -14.38
C ASP A 167 -34.38 20.27 -15.33
N PRO A 168 -34.54 20.13 -16.66
CA PRO A 168 -33.52 20.54 -17.62
C PRO A 168 -33.11 22.01 -17.47
N ARG A 169 -34.03 22.88 -17.03
CA ARG A 169 -33.76 24.31 -16.82
C ARG A 169 -32.81 24.54 -15.65
N LEU A 170 -32.93 23.76 -14.57
CA LEU A 170 -32.00 23.84 -13.43
C LEU A 170 -30.62 23.31 -13.81
N ILE A 171 -30.58 22.21 -14.57
CA ILE A 171 -29.33 21.63 -15.08
C ILE A 171 -28.63 22.62 -16.02
N GLU A 172 -29.36 23.20 -16.97
CA GLU A 172 -28.85 24.22 -17.90
C GLU A 172 -28.37 25.46 -17.14
N LEU A 173 -29.16 25.96 -16.19
CA LEU A 173 -28.77 27.08 -15.34
C LEU A 173 -27.46 26.77 -14.60
N PHE A 174 -27.33 25.57 -14.06
CA PHE A 174 -26.13 25.16 -13.34
C PHE A 174 -24.88 25.21 -14.22
N PHE A 175 -24.92 24.62 -15.42
CA PHE A 175 -23.76 24.62 -16.31
C PHE A 175 -23.49 25.98 -16.95
N THR A 176 -24.53 26.76 -17.23
CA THR A 176 -24.41 28.12 -17.80
C THR A 176 -23.81 29.10 -16.80
N LYS A 177 -24.13 28.94 -15.51
CA LYS A 177 -23.69 29.83 -14.43
C LYS A 177 -22.54 29.27 -13.58
N ALA A 178 -22.06 28.07 -13.88
CA ALA A 178 -20.96 27.45 -13.17
C ALA A 178 -19.76 28.40 -13.03
N GLY A 179 -19.33 29.05 -14.13
CA GLY A 179 -18.20 29.97 -14.09
C GLY A 179 -18.37 31.18 -13.15
N GLU A 180 -19.62 31.59 -12.88
CA GLU A 180 -19.93 32.68 -11.95
C GLU A 180 -19.98 32.19 -10.48
N TRP A 181 -20.32 30.92 -10.25
CA TRP A 181 -20.50 30.32 -8.92
C TRP A 181 -19.26 29.60 -8.37
N PHE A 182 -18.28 29.32 -9.23
CA PHE A 182 -16.97 28.88 -8.80
C PHE A 182 -16.06 30.09 -8.64
N SER A 183 -16.11 30.67 -7.44
CA SER A 183 -15.18 31.73 -7.06
C SER A 183 -13.74 31.18 -6.97
N GLY A 184 -12.74 32.06 -7.01
CA GLY A 184 -11.35 31.66 -6.76
C GLY A 184 -11.17 30.97 -5.40
N TYR A 185 -12.00 31.30 -4.42
CA TYR A 185 -12.04 30.64 -3.11
C TYR A 185 -12.52 29.19 -3.22
N ASP A 186 -13.55 28.91 -4.03
CA ASP A 186 -14.01 27.54 -4.28
C ASP A 186 -12.92 26.68 -4.93
N LEU A 187 -12.20 27.25 -5.91
CA LEU A 187 -11.12 26.54 -6.60
C LEU A 187 -10.01 26.10 -5.65
N LEU A 188 -9.71 26.89 -4.62
CA LEU A 188 -8.76 26.50 -3.57
C LEU A 188 -9.23 25.23 -2.85
N TRP A 189 -10.49 25.19 -2.43
CA TRP A 189 -11.04 24.04 -1.70
C TRP A 189 -11.20 22.81 -2.58
N VAL A 190 -11.60 22.98 -3.84
CA VAL A 190 -11.63 21.91 -4.83
C VAL A 190 -10.23 21.35 -5.05
N GLY A 191 -9.23 22.22 -5.22
CA GLY A 191 -7.84 21.80 -5.35
C GLY A 191 -7.36 20.99 -4.15
N LEU A 192 -7.64 21.46 -2.94
CA LEU A 192 -7.29 20.77 -1.70
C LEU A 192 -8.00 19.40 -1.60
N ALA A 193 -9.27 19.33 -1.96
CA ALA A 193 -10.04 18.10 -2.00
C ALA A 193 -9.44 17.09 -2.98
N VAL A 194 -9.09 17.53 -4.19
CA VAL A 194 -8.48 16.68 -5.23
C VAL A 194 -7.12 16.17 -4.79
N VAL A 195 -6.25 17.05 -4.29
CA VAL A 195 -4.90 16.65 -3.82
C VAL A 195 -5.01 15.66 -2.66
N THR A 196 -5.95 15.87 -1.74
CA THR A 196 -6.19 14.97 -0.60
C THR A 196 -6.71 13.62 -1.06
N ALA A 197 -7.74 13.60 -1.91
CA ALA A 197 -8.33 12.38 -2.47
C ALA A 197 -7.29 11.58 -3.26
N PHE A 198 -6.49 12.26 -4.09
CA PHE A 198 -5.43 11.66 -4.89
C PHE A 198 -4.28 11.13 -4.02
N GLY A 199 -3.94 11.80 -2.92
CA GLY A 199 -2.84 11.39 -2.05
C GLY A 199 -3.11 10.13 -1.23
N ILE A 200 -4.36 9.85 -0.87
CA ILE A 200 -4.72 8.77 0.06
C ILE A 200 -4.38 7.37 -0.52
N PRO A 201 -4.73 7.02 -1.77
CA PRO A 201 -4.41 5.72 -2.38
C PRO A 201 -2.96 5.58 -2.88
N LYS A 202 -2.08 6.53 -2.58
CA LYS A 202 -0.68 6.51 -3.02
C LYS A 202 0.08 5.35 -2.36
N ILE A 203 0.92 4.69 -3.16
CA ILE A 203 1.88 3.70 -2.66
C ILE A 203 2.93 4.46 -1.85
N ARG A 204 3.06 4.13 -0.55
CA ARG A 204 4.14 4.66 0.28
C ARG A 204 5.32 3.71 0.14
N PRO A 205 6.49 4.16 -0.33
CA PRO A 205 7.69 3.36 -0.17
C PRO A 205 7.89 3.17 1.33
N GLU A 206 7.93 1.93 1.79
CA GLU A 206 8.34 1.62 3.16
C GLU A 206 9.69 2.31 3.36
N LYS A 207 9.78 3.12 4.43
CA LYS A 207 11.03 3.77 4.82
C LYS A 207 12.04 2.64 4.96
N ALA A 208 12.93 2.49 3.97
CA ALA A 208 13.96 1.46 3.98
C ALA A 208 14.55 1.48 5.39
N ALA A 209 14.40 0.37 6.11
CA ALA A 209 14.99 0.24 7.43
C ALA A 209 16.45 0.66 7.23
N VAL A 210 16.80 1.81 7.80
CA VAL A 210 18.19 2.16 8.01
C VAL A 210 18.62 1.11 9.00
N ILE A 211 19.11 -0.03 8.49
CA ILE A 211 19.91 -0.94 9.27
C ILE A 211 21.05 -0.03 9.73
N PRO A 212 21.17 0.30 11.03
CA PRO A 212 22.37 0.96 11.50
C PRO A 212 23.52 0.11 11.00
N GLU A 213 24.53 0.70 10.37
CA GLU A 213 25.79 -0.01 10.13
C GLU A 213 26.45 -0.30 11.49
N GLU A 214 25.88 -1.24 12.24
CA GLU A 214 26.49 -1.86 13.39
C GLU A 214 27.48 -2.88 12.82
N GLY A 215 28.59 -2.37 12.28
CA GLY A 215 29.64 -3.19 11.68
C GLY A 215 30.79 -2.43 11.02
N ALA A 216 30.65 -1.14 10.71
CA ALA A 216 31.67 -0.39 9.97
C ALA A 216 32.56 0.53 10.84
N ALA A 217 32.79 0.19 12.10
CA ALA A 217 33.76 0.91 12.94
C ALA A 217 34.44 0.01 13.99
N ALA A 218 35.05 -1.08 13.53
CA ALA A 218 36.24 -1.61 14.20
C ALA A 218 37.32 -1.71 13.14
N GLY A 219 37.98 -0.58 12.86
CA GLY A 219 39.25 -0.61 12.16
C GLY A 219 40.20 -1.57 12.90
N PRO A 220 41.14 -2.22 12.19
CA PRO A 220 42.14 -3.06 12.86
C PRO A 220 42.80 -2.24 13.98
N PRO A 221 43.02 -2.82 15.17
CA PRO A 221 43.57 -2.08 16.30
C PRO A 221 44.87 -1.41 15.84
N ALA A 222 44.95 -0.10 16.05
CA ALA A 222 46.16 0.66 15.79
C ALA A 222 47.31 -0.02 16.53
N HIS A 223 48.35 -0.39 15.78
CA HIS A 223 49.58 -0.94 16.32
C HIS A 223 50.15 0.08 17.33
N ASP A 224 50.10 -0.25 18.62
CA ASP A 224 50.75 0.53 19.66
C ASP A 224 52.28 0.37 19.47
N PRO A 225 53.04 1.43 19.11
CA PRO A 225 54.48 1.34 18.93
C PRO A 225 55.24 1.21 20.27
N ALA A 226 54.55 1.26 21.41
CA ALA A 226 55.15 1.17 22.74
C ALA A 226 55.06 -0.23 23.40
N ALA A 227 54.47 -1.22 22.73
CA ALA A 227 54.44 -2.58 23.25
C ALA A 227 55.86 -3.19 23.17
N PRO A 228 56.44 -3.70 24.29
CA PRO A 228 57.72 -4.39 24.25
C PRO A 228 57.59 -5.64 23.36
N PRO A 229 58.65 -6.03 22.61
CA PRO A 229 58.60 -7.18 21.72
C PRO A 229 58.15 -8.41 22.51
N GLY A 230 56.97 -8.93 22.16
CA GLY A 230 56.41 -10.12 22.76
C GLY A 230 57.36 -11.29 22.55
N PHE A 231 57.60 -12.05 23.63
CA PHE A 231 58.31 -13.31 23.56
C PHE A 231 57.65 -14.21 22.51
N PRO A 232 58.43 -14.93 21.68
CA PRO A 232 57.86 -15.90 20.77
C PRO A 232 57.07 -16.95 21.57
N PRO A 233 55.96 -17.47 21.01
CA PRO A 233 55.19 -18.51 21.66
C PRO A 233 56.09 -19.71 21.97
N SER A 234 56.09 -20.14 23.24
CA SER A 234 56.71 -21.38 23.68
C SER A 234 56.17 -22.51 22.82
N GLU A 235 57.05 -23.16 22.05
CA GLU A 235 56.75 -24.41 21.35
C GLU A 235 56.16 -25.39 22.35
N ALA A 236 54.96 -25.90 22.04
CA ALA A 236 54.37 -27.00 22.78
C ALA A 236 55.26 -28.25 22.61
N PRO A 237 55.49 -29.04 23.67
CA PRO A 237 56.26 -30.27 23.54
C PRO A 237 55.54 -31.27 22.60
N PRO A 238 56.29 -32.05 21.81
CA PRO A 238 55.72 -33.00 20.86
C PRO A 238 54.91 -34.09 21.56
N ASP A 239 53.76 -34.40 20.96
CA ASP A 239 52.83 -35.46 21.37
C ASP A 239 53.55 -36.79 21.67
N GLU A 240 53.31 -37.33 22.87
CA GLU A 240 53.69 -38.69 23.23
C GLU A 240 53.02 -39.69 22.26
N PRO A 241 53.76 -40.67 21.71
CA PRO A 241 53.16 -41.71 20.90
C PRO A 241 52.27 -42.64 21.76
N PRO A 242 51.16 -43.16 21.20
CA PRO A 242 50.23 -44.00 21.92
C PRO A 242 50.87 -45.33 22.36
N PRO A 243 50.49 -45.89 23.53
CA PRO A 243 51.02 -47.15 24.02
C PRO A 243 50.61 -48.35 23.15
N ASP A 244 51.60 -49.20 22.89
CA ASP A 244 51.53 -50.48 22.19
C ASP A 244 50.28 -51.31 22.55
N ALA A 245 49.38 -51.46 21.58
CA ALA A 245 48.33 -52.47 21.63
C ALA A 245 48.95 -53.84 21.29
N GLY A 246 49.29 -54.59 22.34
CA GLY A 246 49.86 -55.92 22.26
C GLY A 246 49.01 -56.91 21.44
N PHE A 247 49.72 -57.63 20.55
CA PHE A 247 49.24 -58.84 19.88
C PHE A 247 49.02 -59.98 20.88
N PRO A 248 47.93 -60.76 20.77
CA PRO A 248 47.93 -62.15 21.23
C PRO A 248 48.52 -63.07 20.15
N LYS A 249 49.51 -63.87 20.57
CA LYS A 249 50.04 -65.03 19.85
C LYS A 249 49.02 -66.18 19.91
N ASN A 250 49.05 -67.00 18.85
CA ASN A 250 48.35 -68.27 18.65
C ASN A 250 48.32 -69.19 19.89
#